data_AF-A0A376PWY9-F1
#
_entry.id   AF-A0A376PWY9-F1
#
_cell.length_a   1.000
_cell.length_b   1.000
_cell.length_c   1.000
_cell.angle_alpha   90.00
_cell.angle_beta   90.00
_cell.angle_gamma   90.00
#
_symmetry.space_group_name_H-M   'P 1'
#
loop_
_entity.id
_entity.type
_entity.pdbx_description
1 polymer ?
#
loop_
_entity_poly.entity_id
_entity_poly.type
_entity_poly.pdbx_seq_one_letter_code
_entity_poly.pdbx_strand_id
1 'polypeptide(L)'
;MKTVLKMLAICMMAGGLGVQSVYAEPLVIQEQGSFSAGGTIITAPGTFDAKKPLDSAGQTYHGDHASVFYQIPENPHKYPIVMLHGAGQSSRT
;
A
#
# COMPACT_ATOMS: atom_id res chain seq x y z
N MET A 1 60.29 14.39 1.91
CA MET A 1 59.21 14.55 2.93
C MET A 1 58.16 15.59 2.57
N LYS A 2 58.51 16.73 1.95
CA LYS A 2 57.53 17.79 1.59
C LYS A 2 56.58 17.43 0.41
N THR A 3 56.96 16.47 -0.44
CA THR A 3 56.17 15.99 -1.58
C THR A 3 55.10 14.97 -1.19
N VAL A 4 55.38 14.10 -0.22
CA VAL A 4 54.40 13.11 0.30
C VAL A 4 53.26 13.81 1.06
N LEU A 5 53.57 14.92 1.74
CA LEU A 5 52.56 15.71 2.46
C LEU A 5 51.57 16.43 1.52
N LYS A 6 51.99 16.81 0.31
CA LYS A 6 51.10 17.42 -0.70
C LYS A 6 50.17 16.41 -1.35
N MET A 7 50.58 15.15 -1.44
CA MET A 7 49.77 14.08 -2.04
C MET A 7 48.64 13.61 -1.10
N LEU A 8 48.82 13.76 0.22
CA LEU A 8 47.79 13.43 1.21
C LEU A 8 46.68 14.48 1.31
N ALA A 9 46.94 15.73 0.88
CA ALA A 9 45.96 16.82 0.93
C ALA A 9 44.90 16.77 -0.20
N ILE A 10 45.18 16.05 -1.29
CA ILE A 10 44.27 15.96 -2.45
C ILE A 10 43.17 14.90 -2.25
N CYS A 11 43.40 13.88 -1.42
CA CYS A 11 42.41 12.83 -1.17
C CYS A 11 41.26 13.24 -0.24
N MET A 12 41.35 14.37 0.46
CA MET A 12 40.28 14.82 1.37
C MET A 12 39.17 15.63 0.69
N MET A 13 39.31 16.02 -0.58
CA MET A 13 38.25 16.74 -1.31
C MET A 13 37.30 15.83 -2.11
N ALA A 14 37.57 14.53 -2.20
CA ALA A 14 36.71 13.60 -2.96
C ALA A 14 35.58 12.94 -2.13
N GLY A 15 35.55 13.17 -0.81
CA GLY A 15 34.57 12.56 0.11
C GLY A 15 33.26 13.35 0.31
N GLY A 16 33.06 14.43 -0.44
CA GLY A 16 31.90 15.30 -0.32
C GLY A 16 30.76 14.95 -1.28
N LEU A 17 30.45 13.68 -1.51
CA LEU A 17 29.09 13.34 -1.93
C LEU A 17 28.22 13.52 -0.69
N GLY A 18 27.81 14.76 -0.43
CA GLY A 18 26.75 15.04 0.50
C GLY A 18 25.58 14.17 0.08
N VAL A 19 25.26 13.16 0.89
CA VAL A 19 23.97 12.49 0.82
C VAL A 19 22.97 13.61 1.02
N GLN A 20 22.35 14.07 -0.06
CA GLN A 20 21.17 14.89 0.06
C GLN A 20 20.19 14.02 0.83
N SER A 21 20.01 14.32 2.11
CA SER A 21 18.87 13.80 2.84
C SER A 21 17.67 14.29 2.07
N VAL A 22 17.00 13.38 1.38
CA VAL A 22 15.69 13.63 0.81
C VAL A 22 14.75 13.70 2.00
N TYR A 23 14.79 14.80 2.76
CA TYR A 23 13.72 15.14 3.68
C TYR A 23 12.55 15.53 2.79
N ALA A 24 11.77 14.52 2.37
CA ALA A 24 10.46 14.78 1.84
C ALA A 24 9.63 15.38 2.98
N GLU A 25 8.91 16.46 2.67
CA GLU A 25 7.89 16.98 3.57
C GLU A 25 6.92 15.85 3.94
N PRO A 26 6.36 15.83 5.16
CA PRO A 26 5.39 14.81 5.54
C PRO A 26 4.21 14.77 4.57
N LEU A 27 3.79 13.56 4.17
CA LEU A 27 2.55 13.38 3.43
C LEU A 27 1.37 13.59 4.40
N VAL A 28 0.70 14.74 4.29
CA VAL A 28 -0.48 15.05 5.11
C VAL A 28 -1.73 14.43 4.47
N ILE A 29 -2.36 13.52 5.20
CA ILE A 29 -3.53 12.75 4.76
C ILE A 29 -4.72 13.17 5.61
N GLN A 30 -5.77 13.69 4.96
CA GLN A 30 -7.00 14.07 5.62
C GLN A 30 -7.80 12.83 6.05
N GLU A 31 -7.88 11.82 5.17
CA GLU A 31 -8.63 10.60 5.41
C GLU A 31 -7.96 9.41 4.74
N GLN A 32 -7.97 8.25 5.40
CA GLN A 32 -7.55 6.99 4.79
C GLN A 32 -8.32 5.82 5.36
N GLY A 33 -8.45 4.77 4.56
CA GLY A 33 -9.16 3.59 4.99
C GLY A 33 -9.08 2.44 4.00
N SER A 34 -9.90 1.44 4.24
CA SER A 34 -10.05 0.30 3.35
C SER A 34 -11.51 -0.16 3.30
N PHE A 35 -11.92 -0.67 2.15
CA PHE A 35 -13.24 -1.27 1.97
C PHE A 35 -13.21 -2.34 0.88
N SER A 36 -14.24 -3.19 0.86
CA SER A 36 -14.49 -4.15 -0.22
C SER A 36 -15.49 -3.56 -1.21
N ALA A 37 -15.27 -3.78 -2.51
CA ALA A 37 -16.14 -3.27 -3.57
C ALA A 37 -16.56 -4.38 -4.55
N GLY A 38 -17.84 -4.38 -4.94
CA GLY A 38 -18.40 -5.42 -5.80
C GLY A 38 -18.55 -6.76 -5.08
N GLY A 39 -18.37 -7.84 -5.83
CA GLY A 39 -18.53 -9.20 -5.33
C GLY A 39 -19.94 -9.76 -5.50
N THR A 40 -20.05 -11.06 -5.19
CA THR A 40 -21.29 -11.83 -5.29
C THR A 40 -21.51 -12.63 -4.02
N ILE A 41 -22.79 -12.89 -3.72
CA ILE A 41 -23.19 -13.76 -2.62
C ILE A 41 -23.78 -15.03 -3.23
N ILE A 42 -23.25 -16.18 -2.81
CA ILE A 42 -23.87 -17.48 -3.06
C ILE A 42 -24.47 -18.01 -1.76
N THR A 43 -25.57 -18.75 -1.87
CA THR A 43 -26.26 -19.35 -0.71
C THR A 43 -26.30 -20.85 -0.88
N ALA A 44 -25.86 -21.58 0.15
CA ALA A 44 -25.98 -23.03 0.17
C ALA A 44 -27.45 -23.45 0.27
N PRO A 45 -27.86 -24.56 -0.38
CA PRO A 45 -29.23 -25.06 -0.26
C PRO A 45 -29.63 -25.36 1.19
N GLY A 46 -30.92 -25.24 1.51
CA GLY A 46 -31.47 -25.54 2.84
C GLY A 46 -31.80 -24.27 3.65
N THR A 47 -31.96 -24.44 4.97
CA THR A 47 -32.37 -23.38 5.89
C THR A 47 -31.29 -23.17 6.94
N PHE A 48 -30.90 -21.91 7.16
CA PHE A 48 -29.91 -21.54 8.15
C PHE A 48 -30.38 -21.84 9.58
N ASP A 49 -29.52 -22.49 10.37
CA ASP A 49 -29.72 -22.74 11.80
C ASP A 49 -28.52 -22.20 12.60
N ALA A 50 -28.73 -21.07 13.29
CA ALA A 50 -27.69 -20.43 14.11
C ALA A 50 -27.17 -21.30 15.27
N LYS A 51 -27.91 -22.35 15.67
CA LYS A 51 -27.47 -23.31 16.70
C LYS A 51 -26.55 -24.39 16.12
N LYS A 52 -26.44 -24.50 14.79
CA LYS A 52 -25.58 -25.46 14.09
C LYS A 52 -24.65 -24.73 13.10
N PRO A 53 -23.71 -23.90 13.60
CA PRO A 53 -22.89 -23.03 12.74
C PRO A 53 -21.92 -23.80 11.82
N LEU A 54 -21.68 -25.08 12.07
CA LEU A 54 -20.86 -25.93 11.21
C LEU A 54 -21.67 -26.62 10.09
N ASP A 55 -23.00 -26.56 10.15
CA ASP A 55 -23.88 -27.05 9.08
C ASP A 55 -24.03 -25.96 8.01
N SER A 56 -23.59 -26.27 6.80
CA SER A 56 -23.57 -25.31 5.69
C SER A 56 -24.95 -24.95 5.17
N ALA A 57 -26.02 -25.67 5.54
CA ALA A 57 -27.37 -25.42 5.05
C ALA A 57 -27.81 -23.96 5.25
N GLY A 58 -28.24 -23.31 4.16
CA GLY A 58 -28.69 -21.91 4.16
C GLY A 58 -27.62 -20.86 4.48
N GLN A 59 -26.35 -21.23 4.67
CA GLN A 59 -25.26 -20.28 4.87
C GLN A 59 -24.92 -19.52 3.57
N THR A 60 -24.40 -18.30 3.73
CA THR A 60 -23.97 -17.46 2.60
C THR A 60 -22.46 -17.34 2.52
N TYR A 61 -21.91 -17.42 1.31
CA TYR A 61 -20.52 -17.12 1.02
C TYR A 61 -20.41 -15.83 0.19
N HIS A 62 -19.59 -14.90 0.65
CA HIS A 62 -19.41 -13.57 0.05
C HIS A 62 -18.02 -13.54 -0.61
N GLY A 63 -17.99 -13.59 -1.95
CA GLY A 63 -16.77 -13.71 -2.74
C GLY A 63 -16.64 -12.62 -3.81
N ASP A 64 -15.58 -12.71 -4.62
CA ASP A 64 -15.33 -11.88 -5.81
C ASP A 64 -15.25 -10.36 -5.59
N HIS A 65 -15.06 -9.91 -4.35
CA HIS A 65 -14.89 -8.49 -4.04
C HIS A 65 -13.46 -8.02 -4.34
N ALA A 66 -13.35 -6.78 -4.84
CA ALA A 66 -12.07 -6.08 -4.86
C ALA A 66 -11.76 -5.54 -3.45
N SER A 67 -10.51 -5.70 -3.01
CA SER A 67 -10.02 -5.04 -1.80
C SER A 67 -9.42 -3.68 -2.14
N VAL A 68 -9.99 -2.61 -1.60
CA VAL A 68 -9.57 -1.22 -1.87
C VAL A 68 -8.92 -0.63 -0.62
N PHE A 69 -7.78 0.02 -0.80
CA PHE A 69 -7.18 0.95 0.16
C PHE A 69 -7.18 2.34 -0.49
N TYR A 70 -7.47 3.39 0.28
CA TYR A 70 -7.52 4.75 -0.23
C TYR A 70 -6.88 5.75 0.74
N GLN A 71 -6.40 6.85 0.20
CA GLN A 71 -5.92 8.02 0.94
C GLN A 71 -6.43 9.29 0.22
N ILE A 72 -6.96 10.23 0.99
CA ILE A 72 -7.44 11.55 0.54
C ILE A 72 -6.52 12.61 1.16
N PRO A 73 -5.81 13.43 0.36
CA PRO A 73 -5.00 14.53 0.88
C PRO A 73 -5.89 15.72 1.30
N GLU A 74 -5.35 16.69 2.06
CA GLU A 74 -6.11 17.88 2.49
C GLU A 74 -6.65 18.75 1.34
N ASN A 75 -5.97 18.75 0.19
CA ASN A 75 -6.35 19.51 -1.00
C ASN A 75 -6.52 18.55 -2.19
N PRO A 76 -7.58 17.74 -2.24
CA PRO A 76 -7.75 16.74 -3.29
C PRO A 76 -8.12 17.41 -4.62
N HIS A 77 -7.60 16.86 -5.72
CA HIS A 77 -8.11 17.18 -7.05
C HIS A 77 -9.56 16.68 -7.20
N LYS A 78 -10.28 17.25 -8.18
CA LYS A 78 -11.69 16.90 -8.45
C LYS A 78 -11.91 15.39 -8.72
N TYR A 79 -10.94 14.71 -9.34
CA TYR A 79 -11.06 13.31 -9.72
C TYR A 79 -9.96 12.46 -9.05
N PRO A 80 -10.31 11.28 -8.49
CA PRO A 80 -9.34 10.38 -7.89
C PRO A 80 -8.54 9.62 -8.97
N ILE A 81 -7.39 9.09 -8.57
CA ILE A 81 -6.62 8.14 -9.37
C ILE A 81 -6.88 6.74 -8.84
N VAL A 82 -7.30 5.81 -9.72
CA VAL A 82 -7.53 4.41 -9.38
C VAL A 82 -6.39 3.58 -9.94
N MET A 83 -5.62 2.95 -9.05
CA MET A 83 -4.50 2.10 -9.42
C MET A 83 -4.94 0.63 -9.44
N LEU A 84 -4.79 -0.02 -10.60
CA LEU A 84 -5.12 -1.44 -10.80
C LEU A 84 -3.85 -2.22 -11.15
N HIS A 85 -3.55 -3.28 -10.40
CA HIS A 85 -2.38 -4.10 -10.64
C HIS A 85 -2.59 -5.10 -11.79
N GLY A 86 -1.49 -5.64 -12.32
CA GLY A 86 -1.49 -6.68 -13.36
C GLY A 86 -1.54 -8.11 -12.82
N ALA A 87 -1.41 -9.08 -13.72
CA ALA A 87 -1.41 -10.51 -13.38
C ALA A 87 -0.25 -10.89 -12.45
N GLY A 88 -0.54 -11.66 -11.41
CA GLY A 88 0.46 -12.13 -10.44
C GLY A 88 1.06 -11.02 -9.56
N GLN A 89 0.45 -9.85 -9.51
CA GLN A 89 0.84 -8.73 -8.65
C GLN A 89 -0.30 -8.40 -7.68
N SER A 90 -0.06 -7.53 -6.70
CA SER A 90 -1.03 -7.11 -5.70
C SER A 90 -0.60 -5.78 -5.09
N SER A 91 -1.55 -5.01 -4.55
CA SER A 91 -1.26 -3.84 -3.69
C SER A 91 -0.92 -4.24 -2.25
N ARG A 92 -1.15 -5.51 -1.89
CA ARG A 92 -0.84 -6.12 -0.59
C ARG A 92 0.23 -7.20 -0.77
N THR A 93 1.19 -7.26 0.15
CA THR A 93 2.22 -8.30 0.28
C THR A 93 2.02 -9.12 1.53
#